data_AF-A0A7Y5S5V0-F1
#
_entry.id   AF-A0A7Y5S5V0-F1
#
_cell.length_a   1.000
_cell.length_b   1.000
_cell.length_c   1.000
_cell.angle_alpha   90.00
_cell.angle_beta   90.00
_cell.angle_gamma   90.00
#
_symmetry.space_group_name_H-M   'P 1'
#
loop_
_entity.id
_entity.type
_entity.pdbx_description
1 polymer ?
#
loop_
_entity_poly.entity_id
_entity_poly.type
_entity_poly.pdbx_seq_one_letter_code
_entity_poly.pdbx_strand_id
1 'polypeptide(L)'
;MAKKHPTSTASRRILSAVIHAAAMAAPALVAPLLVTGCPTRAIAQTADPEIEDLGPPAQSNKQREARIAELTKRSFDAFERKDWKASEEALRALIPLDEQNFVPRYNLGCALSMQGRAAEAMEAVVDSIEHGFVDRRHFAADPYLATIRTDPATREPFERLLSNWGEVLKRHRDANAAAAKKEFPSARDAGLNEDLRLVYLSSFNPKSFDAAKAEIDLIGRWAEDVLFTDVSPEAAANDAWAVVILPNRKEFLRWAFATYGQVAMNNGQGIGGSYSHDDKRLVAQDLGSSFRHEFMHVLHWRDCTRRGQMHPIWVMEGLCSLVEDYDLDPEGKLVPATSWRSNTVKRLEKAGLLMQIEKLCALPRDRFMTGRPLAMYAQARTLFLFLSDQGKLGPWYAKYCETFEKDPTGVAAFEAVLEKPIKQINLDYRAWVKALQAVPEEIPPGAASLGIEVDWGQGEGPIVSAMPDRLRKSGPKIDLRKGDIITAIDGKPVRDIAELVRVLGGYAPGQPVELTYRRGKLQGTTTITLVPKV
;
A
#
# COMPACT_ATOMS: atom_id res chain seq x y z
N MET A 1 11.62 47.40 35.01
CA MET A 1 11.92 45.98 35.33
C MET A 1 10.71 45.14 34.95
N ALA A 2 10.74 44.48 33.78
CA ALA A 2 9.65 43.63 33.31
C ALA A 2 10.21 42.23 33.00
N LYS A 3 9.66 41.23 33.68
CA LYS A 3 10.05 39.82 33.59
C LYS A 3 9.65 39.23 32.23
N LYS A 4 10.59 38.54 31.59
CA LYS A 4 10.38 37.70 30.40
C LYS A 4 9.69 36.39 30.80
N HIS A 5 8.63 36.00 30.10
CA HIS A 5 8.14 34.62 30.04
C HIS A 5 8.73 33.93 28.79
N PRO A 6 9.15 32.65 28.88
CA PRO A 6 9.71 31.92 27.75
C PRO A 6 8.58 31.34 26.87
N THR A 7 8.64 31.61 25.58
CA THR A 7 7.78 31.01 24.55
C THR A 7 8.19 29.55 24.31
N SER A 8 7.19 28.65 24.37
CA SER A 8 7.37 27.21 24.32
C SER A 8 7.78 26.70 22.93
N THR A 9 8.75 25.78 22.92
CA THR A 9 9.34 25.07 21.79
C THR A 9 8.36 24.12 21.04
N ALA A 10 7.08 24.06 21.43
CA ALA A 10 6.07 23.16 20.87
C ALA A 10 5.53 23.61 19.49
N SER A 11 5.42 24.91 19.23
CA SER A 11 4.85 25.44 17.97
C SER A 11 5.77 25.29 16.74
N ARG A 12 7.03 24.89 16.90
CA ARG A 12 7.96 24.65 15.78
C ARG A 12 7.91 23.24 15.21
N ARG A 13 7.31 22.27 15.90
CA ARG A 13 7.30 20.86 15.44
C ARG A 13 6.08 20.50 14.58
N ILE A 14 4.95 21.17 14.76
CA ILE A 14 3.71 20.91 13.99
C ILE A 14 3.85 21.40 12.53
N LEU A 15 4.63 22.46 12.28
CA LEU A 15 4.87 23.00 10.94
C LEU A 15 5.69 22.06 10.03
N SER A 16 6.55 21.21 10.62
CA SER A 16 7.46 20.33 9.87
C SER A 16 6.79 19.06 9.34
N ALA A 17 5.64 18.66 9.90
CA ALA A 17 4.95 17.42 9.55
C ALA A 17 4.07 17.55 8.30
N VAL A 18 3.54 18.76 8.03
CA VAL A 18 2.72 19.05 6.83
C VAL A 18 3.57 19.21 5.57
N ILE A 19 4.85 19.57 5.71
CA ILE A 19 5.76 19.92 4.60
C ILE A 19 6.30 18.68 3.86
N HIS A 20 6.26 17.48 4.45
CA HIS A 20 6.82 16.27 3.82
C HIS A 20 5.87 15.52 2.88
N ALA A 21 4.56 15.85 2.86
CA ALA A 21 3.58 15.12 2.05
C ALA A 21 3.64 15.46 0.54
N ALA A 22 4.13 16.65 0.17
CA ALA A 22 3.98 17.17 -1.20
C ALA A 22 5.28 17.23 -2.03
N ALA A 23 6.41 16.69 -1.54
CA ALA A 23 7.72 16.83 -2.19
C ALA A 23 8.32 15.53 -2.76
N MET A 24 7.57 14.43 -2.85
CA MET A 24 8.10 13.13 -3.31
C MET A 24 7.56 12.71 -4.68
N ALA A 25 7.86 13.50 -5.70
CA ALA A 25 7.77 13.09 -7.10
C ALA A 25 8.90 13.75 -7.92
N ALA A 26 10.11 13.21 -7.83
CA ALA A 26 11.18 13.48 -8.80
C ALA A 26 12.22 12.33 -8.79
N PRO A 27 12.67 11.82 -9.95
CA PRO A 27 13.59 10.70 -10.03
C PRO A 27 15.03 11.19 -9.79
N ALA A 28 15.68 10.69 -8.74
CA ALA A 28 17.10 10.97 -8.50
C ALA A 28 17.98 9.92 -9.19
N LEU A 29 18.92 10.42 -9.99
CA LEU A 29 19.88 9.68 -10.81
C LEU A 29 20.72 8.67 -10.01
N VAL A 30 20.91 7.49 -10.60
CA VAL A 30 21.83 6.44 -10.18
C VAL A 30 23.25 6.75 -10.68
N ALA A 31 24.23 6.67 -9.79
CA ALA A 31 25.64 6.46 -10.15
C ALA A 31 26.17 5.22 -9.40
N PRO A 32 26.98 4.35 -10.06
CA PRO A 32 27.19 2.98 -9.61
C PRO A 32 28.35 2.89 -8.61
N LEU A 33 28.19 2.07 -7.58
CA LEU A 33 29.32 1.53 -6.82
C LEU A 33 29.19 0.00 -6.74
N LEU A 34 30.21 -0.67 -7.27
CA LEU A 34 30.36 -2.12 -7.28
C LEU A 34 30.36 -2.72 -5.87
N VAL A 35 29.62 -3.83 -5.68
CA VAL A 35 29.92 -4.84 -4.68
C VAL A 35 29.78 -6.23 -5.30
N THR A 36 30.77 -7.07 -5.03
CA THR A 36 31.05 -8.38 -5.60
C THR A 36 30.38 -9.54 -4.86
N GLY A 37 29.66 -10.40 -5.61
CA GLY A 37 29.69 -11.88 -5.54
C GLY A 37 28.97 -12.66 -4.42
N CYS A 38 27.92 -13.42 -4.78
CA CYS A 38 27.91 -14.91 -4.83
C CYS A 38 26.62 -15.42 -5.53
N PRO A 39 26.63 -16.61 -6.20
CA PRO A 39 25.72 -16.90 -7.31
C PRO A 39 24.43 -17.59 -6.84
N THR A 40 23.29 -16.95 -7.04
CA THR A 40 22.04 -17.65 -7.33
C THR A 40 21.92 -17.72 -8.84
N ARG A 41 21.71 -18.93 -9.37
CA ARG A 41 21.40 -19.18 -10.79
C ARG A 41 20.26 -18.24 -11.19
N ALA A 42 20.60 -17.20 -11.95
CA ALA A 42 19.61 -16.40 -12.63
C ALA A 42 18.93 -17.31 -13.65
N ILE A 43 17.65 -17.62 -13.43
CA ILE A 43 16.78 -17.97 -14.55
C ILE A 43 16.78 -16.72 -15.42
N ALA A 44 17.28 -16.83 -16.64
CA ALA A 44 17.30 -15.73 -17.58
C ALA A 44 15.85 -15.24 -17.79
N GLN A 45 15.49 -14.11 -17.18
CA GLN A 45 14.33 -13.35 -17.60
C GLN A 45 14.69 -12.71 -18.93
N THR A 46 14.10 -13.23 -20.00
CA THR A 46 13.98 -12.48 -21.25
C THR A 46 13.25 -11.18 -20.94
N ALA A 47 13.78 -10.03 -21.40
CA ALA A 47 13.07 -8.76 -21.33
C ALA A 47 11.63 -8.94 -21.83
N ASP A 48 10.64 -8.41 -21.10
CA ASP A 48 9.23 -8.54 -21.45
C ASP A 48 8.95 -7.74 -22.72
N PRO A 49 8.57 -8.37 -23.85
CA PRO A 49 8.34 -7.68 -25.11
C PRO A 49 7.29 -6.58 -25.02
N GLU A 50 6.32 -6.70 -24.09
CA GLU A 50 5.28 -5.69 -23.89
C GLU A 50 5.80 -4.40 -23.22
N ILE A 51 6.94 -4.45 -22.53
CA ILE A 51 7.58 -3.28 -21.90
C ILE A 51 8.42 -2.49 -22.92
N GLU A 52 8.97 -3.15 -23.95
CA GLU A 52 9.76 -2.51 -25.00
C GLU A 52 8.92 -1.64 -25.96
N ASP A 53 7.63 -1.97 -26.14
CA ASP A 53 6.70 -1.28 -27.05
C ASP A 53 6.08 0.02 -26.47
N LEU A 54 6.40 0.40 -25.22
CA LEU A 54 5.81 1.58 -24.57
C LEU A 54 6.49 2.92 -24.95
N GLY A 55 7.64 2.88 -25.63
CA GLY A 55 8.34 4.06 -26.16
C GLY A 55 8.93 5.03 -25.10
N PRO A 56 9.87 5.92 -25.46
CA PRO A 56 10.43 6.89 -24.51
C PRO A 56 9.46 8.07 -24.24
N PRO A 57 9.49 8.68 -23.04
CA PRO A 57 8.68 9.86 -22.76
C PRO A 57 9.08 11.06 -23.64
N ALA A 58 8.08 11.82 -24.11
CA ALA A 58 8.28 12.97 -25.00
C ALA A 58 9.02 14.13 -24.30
N GLN A 59 9.95 14.80 -25.00
CA GLN A 59 10.76 15.92 -24.48
C GLN A 59 9.94 17.10 -23.90
N SER A 60 8.72 17.33 -24.40
CA SER A 60 7.82 18.38 -23.91
C SER A 60 7.35 18.16 -22.47
N ASN A 61 7.29 16.91 -22.00
CA ASN A 61 6.85 16.60 -20.64
C ASN A 61 7.90 17.01 -19.61
N LYS A 62 9.20 16.88 -19.94
CA LYS A 62 10.29 17.16 -19.00
C LYS A 62 10.41 18.63 -18.60
N GLN A 63 10.15 19.57 -19.53
CA GLN A 63 10.18 21.00 -19.22
C GLN A 63 9.00 21.42 -18.34
N ARG A 64 7.80 20.87 -18.61
CA ARG A 64 6.61 21.06 -17.79
C ARG A 64 6.82 20.53 -16.37
N GLU A 65 7.32 19.31 -16.23
CA GLU A 65 7.65 18.69 -14.93
C GLU A 65 8.66 19.50 -14.13
N ALA A 66 9.75 19.96 -14.77
CA ALA A 66 10.74 20.80 -14.12
C ALA A 66 10.14 22.13 -13.61
N ARG A 67 9.25 22.74 -14.41
CA ARG A 67 8.55 23.97 -14.03
C ARG A 67 7.57 23.76 -12.88
N ILE A 68 6.84 22.64 -12.88
CA ILE A 68 5.96 22.23 -11.77
C ILE A 68 6.79 22.08 -10.49
N ALA A 69 7.91 21.37 -10.54
CA ALA A 69 8.77 21.16 -9.37
C ALA A 69 9.36 22.48 -8.84
N GLU A 70 9.80 23.38 -9.72
CA GLU A 70 10.30 24.70 -9.34
C GLU A 70 9.22 25.56 -8.66
N LEU A 71 8.02 25.65 -9.25
CA LEU A 71 6.92 26.45 -8.69
C LEU A 71 6.41 25.88 -7.36
N THR A 72 6.35 24.55 -7.26
CA THR A 72 6.00 23.84 -6.02
C THR A 72 7.02 24.16 -4.92
N LYS A 73 8.32 24.08 -5.21
CA LYS A 73 9.35 24.46 -4.25
C LYS A 73 9.23 25.93 -3.85
N ARG A 74 9.04 26.82 -4.84
CA ARG A 74 8.92 28.26 -4.59
C ARG A 74 7.73 28.60 -3.69
N SER A 75 6.58 27.95 -3.88
CA SER A 75 5.41 28.17 -3.04
C SER A 75 5.67 27.70 -1.60
N PHE A 76 6.28 26.52 -1.40
CA PHE A 76 6.63 26.04 -0.06
C PHE A 76 7.65 26.93 0.65
N ASP A 77 8.73 27.29 -0.04
CA ASP A 77 9.75 28.21 0.49
C ASP A 77 9.14 29.56 0.92
N ALA A 78 8.13 30.04 0.18
CA ALA A 78 7.39 31.27 0.51
C ALA A 78 6.47 31.07 1.72
N PHE A 79 5.77 29.94 1.82
CA PHE A 79 4.98 29.56 3.00
C PHE A 79 5.82 29.53 4.28
N GLU A 80 7.00 28.92 4.24
CA GLU A 80 7.92 28.85 5.38
C GLU A 80 8.36 30.24 5.86
N ARG A 81 8.59 31.16 4.91
CA ARG A 81 8.94 32.55 5.20
C ARG A 81 7.73 33.42 5.56
N LYS A 82 6.51 32.87 5.53
CA LYS A 82 5.24 33.59 5.68
C LYS A 82 5.03 34.69 4.62
N ASP A 83 5.64 34.53 3.45
CA ASP A 83 5.44 35.39 2.30
C ASP A 83 4.25 34.88 1.48
N TRP A 84 3.04 35.18 1.99
CA TRP A 84 1.79 34.67 1.42
C TRP A 84 1.56 35.13 -0.01
N LYS A 85 2.00 36.35 -0.36
CA LYS A 85 1.86 36.91 -1.70
C LYS A 85 2.75 36.18 -2.70
N ALA A 86 4.03 35.96 -2.38
CA ALA A 86 4.91 35.21 -3.26
C ALA A 86 4.45 33.76 -3.42
N SER A 87 3.86 33.16 -2.37
CA SER A 87 3.24 31.84 -2.46
C SER A 87 2.03 31.83 -3.39
N GLU A 88 1.11 32.79 -3.24
CA GLU A 88 -0.05 32.94 -4.13
C GLU A 88 0.39 33.06 -5.60
N GLU A 89 1.37 33.90 -5.91
CA GLU A 89 1.88 34.06 -7.28
C GLU A 89 2.41 32.75 -7.86
N ALA A 90 3.16 31.99 -7.06
CA ALA A 90 3.69 30.69 -7.48
C ALA A 90 2.58 29.66 -7.70
N LEU A 91 1.57 29.62 -6.80
CA LEU A 91 0.46 28.68 -6.87
C LEU A 91 -0.47 28.96 -8.05
N ARG A 92 -0.79 30.24 -8.31
CA ARG A 92 -1.58 30.63 -9.49
C ARG A 92 -0.87 30.28 -10.80
N ALA A 93 0.46 30.34 -10.83
CA ALA A 93 1.24 29.88 -11.97
C ALA A 93 1.31 28.35 -12.08
N LEU A 94 1.20 27.63 -10.95
CA LEU A 94 1.27 26.18 -10.88
C LEU A 94 -0.05 25.50 -11.30
N ILE A 95 -1.20 26.03 -10.86
CA ILE A 95 -2.53 25.40 -11.09
C ILE A 95 -2.80 25.07 -12.57
N PRO A 96 -2.54 25.97 -13.55
CA PRO A 96 -2.75 25.65 -14.97
C PRO A 96 -1.77 24.59 -15.53
N LEU A 97 -0.65 24.35 -14.85
CA LEU A 97 0.32 23.33 -15.26
C LEU A 97 -0.05 21.95 -14.71
N ASP A 98 -0.88 21.88 -13.67
CA ASP A 98 -1.32 20.66 -13.00
C ASP A 98 -2.81 20.76 -12.62
N GLU A 99 -3.64 20.83 -13.66
CA GLU A 99 -5.07 21.16 -13.52
C GLU A 99 -5.87 20.16 -12.69
N GLN A 100 -5.42 18.92 -12.52
CA GLN A 100 -6.17 17.92 -11.74
C GLN A 100 -5.76 17.89 -10.26
N ASN A 101 -4.65 18.53 -9.90
CA ASN A 101 -4.10 18.44 -8.56
C ASN A 101 -4.79 19.43 -7.60
N PHE A 102 -5.42 18.92 -6.55
CA PHE A 102 -6.07 19.74 -5.53
C PHE A 102 -5.08 20.46 -4.60
N VAL A 103 -3.87 19.93 -4.41
CA VAL A 103 -2.88 20.44 -3.44
C VAL A 103 -2.55 21.92 -3.68
N PRO A 104 -2.18 22.37 -4.90
CA PRO A 104 -1.90 23.78 -5.13
C PRO A 104 -3.13 24.69 -4.94
N ARG A 105 -4.34 24.18 -5.17
CA ARG A 105 -5.60 24.93 -4.98
C ARG A 105 -5.90 25.13 -3.49
N TYR A 106 -5.75 24.07 -2.70
CA TYR A 106 -5.91 24.14 -1.24
C TYR A 106 -4.90 25.10 -0.62
N ASN A 107 -3.63 24.99 -1.03
CA ASN A 107 -2.56 25.88 -0.57
C ASN A 107 -2.79 27.33 -1.02
N LEU A 108 -3.43 27.56 -2.17
CA LEU A 108 -3.82 28.91 -2.60
C LEU A 108 -4.88 29.47 -1.66
N GLY A 109 -5.88 28.67 -1.29
CA GLY A 109 -6.87 29.02 -0.27
C GLY A 109 -6.22 29.42 1.06
N CYS A 110 -5.24 28.63 1.53
CA CYS A 110 -4.46 28.94 2.73
C CYS A 110 -3.71 30.28 2.61
N ALA A 111 -2.98 30.51 1.51
CA ALA A 111 -2.23 31.74 1.29
C ALA A 111 -3.14 32.98 1.21
N LEU A 112 -4.31 32.87 0.58
CA LEU A 112 -5.31 33.94 0.50
C LEU A 112 -5.93 34.23 1.87
N SER A 113 -6.25 33.18 2.63
CA SER A 113 -6.84 33.30 3.97
C SER A 113 -5.89 34.01 4.93
N MET A 114 -4.60 33.70 4.86
CA MET A 114 -3.55 34.36 5.64
C MET A 114 -3.29 35.82 5.23
N GLN A 115 -3.77 36.24 4.05
CA GLN A 115 -3.79 37.63 3.61
C GLN A 115 -5.08 38.37 4.00
N GLY A 116 -6.00 37.73 4.72
CA GLY A 116 -7.30 38.31 5.09
C GLY A 116 -8.33 38.32 3.95
N ARG A 117 -8.06 37.64 2.83
CA ARG A 117 -8.93 37.59 1.64
C ARG A 117 -9.89 36.41 1.74
N ALA A 118 -10.81 36.45 2.71
CA ALA A 118 -11.64 35.31 3.08
C ALA A 118 -12.47 34.75 1.92
N ALA A 119 -13.17 35.60 1.16
CA ALA A 119 -14.02 35.16 0.06
C ALA A 119 -13.23 34.39 -1.02
N GLU A 120 -12.12 34.96 -1.49
CA GLU A 120 -11.26 34.32 -2.49
C GLU A 120 -10.59 33.05 -1.94
N ALA A 121 -10.23 33.04 -0.66
CA ALA A 121 -9.72 31.85 0.00
C ALA A 121 -10.75 30.72 0.00
N MET A 122 -12.01 31.04 0.30
CA MET A 122 -13.11 30.08 0.29
C MET A 122 -13.35 29.52 -1.12
N GLU A 123 -13.33 30.36 -2.15
CA GLU A 123 -13.43 29.92 -3.55
C GLU A 123 -12.31 28.93 -3.93
N ALA A 124 -11.06 29.23 -3.58
CA ALA A 124 -9.92 28.35 -3.85
C ALA A 124 -10.00 27.01 -3.08
N VAL A 125 -10.54 27.01 -1.85
CA VAL A 125 -10.77 25.77 -1.10
C VAL A 125 -11.91 24.95 -1.71
N VAL A 126 -13.00 25.58 -2.14
CA VAL A 126 -14.08 24.87 -2.88
C VAL A 126 -13.53 24.27 -4.16
N ASP A 127 -12.72 25.01 -4.92
CA ASP A 127 -12.04 24.51 -6.13
C ASP A 127 -11.15 23.29 -5.79
N SER A 128 -10.43 23.29 -4.66
CA SER A 128 -9.66 22.12 -4.23
C SER A 128 -10.55 20.89 -3.92
N ILE A 129 -11.74 21.09 -3.34
CA ILE A 129 -12.69 20.01 -3.05
C ILE A 129 -13.23 19.41 -4.35
N GLU A 130 -13.57 20.27 -5.32
CA GLU A 130 -14.01 19.85 -6.65
C GLU A 130 -12.94 19.06 -7.41
N HIS A 131 -11.66 19.25 -7.06
CA HIS A 131 -10.51 18.58 -7.66
C HIS A 131 -9.91 17.45 -6.80
N GLY A 132 -10.56 17.03 -5.70
CA GLY A 132 -10.16 15.82 -4.99
C GLY A 132 -9.92 15.95 -3.48
N PHE A 133 -9.91 17.16 -2.92
CA PHE A 133 -9.67 17.32 -1.50
C PHE A 133 -10.84 16.81 -0.65
N VAL A 134 -10.57 15.83 0.22
CA VAL A 134 -11.59 15.15 1.06
C VAL A 134 -11.18 14.88 2.51
N ASP A 135 -10.16 15.57 3.03
CA ASP A 135 -9.78 15.48 4.45
C ASP A 135 -10.59 16.45 5.32
N ARG A 136 -11.66 15.93 5.94
CA ARG A 136 -12.54 16.71 6.82
C ARG A 136 -11.81 17.28 8.04
N ARG A 137 -10.93 16.48 8.65
CA ARG A 137 -10.21 16.87 9.87
C ARG A 137 -9.31 18.05 9.57
N HIS A 138 -8.54 17.95 8.50
CA HIS A 138 -7.67 19.01 8.05
C HIS A 138 -8.47 20.27 7.72
N PHE A 139 -9.55 20.15 6.93
CA PHE A 139 -10.43 21.27 6.60
C PHE A 139 -10.99 21.98 7.84
N ALA A 140 -11.46 21.20 8.82
CA ALA A 140 -12.04 21.73 10.04
C ALA A 140 -11.02 22.49 10.91
N ALA A 141 -9.79 21.98 11.00
CA ALA A 141 -8.82 22.38 12.02
C ALA A 141 -7.62 23.18 11.50
N ASP A 142 -7.42 23.29 10.18
CA ASP A 142 -6.21 23.93 9.62
C ASP A 142 -6.09 25.38 10.11
N PRO A 143 -5.03 25.76 10.86
CA PRO A 143 -4.84 27.14 11.31
C PRO A 143 -4.74 28.15 10.17
N TYR A 144 -4.30 27.77 8.98
CA TYR A 144 -4.22 28.68 7.83
C TYR A 144 -5.59 29.07 7.28
N LEU A 145 -6.63 28.32 7.63
CA LEU A 145 -8.01 28.61 7.27
C LEU A 145 -8.78 29.34 8.38
N ALA A 146 -8.09 29.89 9.40
CA ALA A 146 -8.76 30.58 10.50
C ALA A 146 -9.66 31.73 10.03
N THR A 147 -9.20 32.53 9.06
CA THR A 147 -9.97 33.67 8.53
C THR A 147 -11.29 33.22 7.90
N ILE A 148 -11.29 32.14 7.09
CA ILE A 148 -12.53 31.68 6.44
C ILE A 148 -13.56 31.16 7.45
N ARG A 149 -13.11 30.66 8.61
CA ARG A 149 -14.00 30.17 9.68
C ARG A 149 -14.71 31.28 10.42
N THR A 150 -14.08 32.44 10.54
CA THR A 150 -14.56 33.54 11.38
C THR A 150 -15.17 34.70 10.59
N ASP A 151 -14.80 34.86 9.32
CA ASP A 151 -15.30 35.95 8.48
C ASP A 151 -16.80 35.79 8.19
N PRO A 152 -17.63 36.84 8.39
CA PRO A 152 -19.07 36.77 8.15
C PRO A 152 -19.47 36.32 6.73
N ALA A 153 -18.65 36.61 5.71
CA ALA A 153 -18.95 36.27 4.33
C ALA A 153 -18.75 34.77 4.02
N THR A 154 -17.90 34.07 4.77
CA THR A 154 -17.49 32.69 4.47
C THR A 154 -17.83 31.69 5.55
N ARG A 155 -18.18 32.15 6.76
CA ARG A 155 -18.51 31.29 7.89
C ARG A 155 -19.65 30.31 7.59
N GLU A 156 -20.77 30.80 7.07
CA GLU A 156 -21.91 29.94 6.75
C GLU A 156 -21.58 28.94 5.63
N PRO A 157 -20.97 29.33 4.49
CA PRO A 157 -20.45 28.38 3.51
C PRO A 157 -19.51 27.31 4.08
N PHE A 158 -18.59 27.70 4.96
CA PHE A 158 -17.66 26.78 5.62
C PHE A 158 -18.37 25.76 6.52
N GLU A 159 -19.26 26.23 7.40
CA GLU A 159 -20.06 25.37 8.29
C GLU A 159 -20.94 24.42 7.49
N ARG A 160 -21.52 24.88 6.36
CA ARG A 160 -22.35 24.07 5.47
C ARG A 160 -21.58 22.93 4.81
N LEU A 161 -20.34 23.17 4.35
CA LEU A 161 -19.49 22.11 3.80
C LEU A 161 -19.18 21.06 4.88
N LEU A 162 -18.83 21.49 6.09
CA LEU A 162 -18.53 20.58 7.20
C LEU A 162 -19.74 19.73 7.60
N SER A 163 -20.94 20.33 7.66
CA SER A 163 -22.17 19.61 8.02
C SER A 163 -22.61 18.65 6.92
N ASN A 164 -22.27 18.93 5.66
CA ASN A 164 -22.68 18.14 4.51
C ASN A 164 -21.51 17.33 3.90
N TRP A 165 -20.49 17.02 4.70
CA TRP A 165 -19.27 16.36 4.23
C TRP A 165 -19.53 14.98 3.61
N GLY A 166 -20.55 14.26 4.07
CA GLY A 166 -20.96 12.99 3.46
C GLY A 166 -21.29 13.11 1.96
N GLU A 167 -21.86 14.24 1.53
CA GLU A 167 -22.12 14.52 0.11
C GLU A 167 -20.83 14.84 -0.65
N VAL A 168 -19.90 15.57 -0.03
CA VAL A 168 -18.56 15.81 -0.60
C VAL A 168 -17.86 14.48 -0.90
N LEU A 169 -17.88 13.55 0.06
CA LEU A 169 -17.28 12.22 -0.10
C LEU A 169 -17.95 11.40 -1.21
N LYS A 170 -19.27 11.46 -1.34
CA LYS A 170 -20.02 10.77 -2.41
C LYS A 170 -19.69 11.33 -3.79
N ARG A 171 -19.68 12.66 -3.94
CA ARG A 171 -19.32 13.32 -5.22
C ARG A 171 -17.89 13.02 -5.63
N HIS A 172 -16.95 13.08 -4.67
CA HIS A 172 -15.58 12.68 -4.90
C HIS A 172 -15.48 11.23 -5.39
N ARG A 173 -16.13 10.29 -4.67
CA ARG A 173 -16.18 8.88 -5.06
C ARG A 173 -16.68 8.71 -6.50
N ASP A 174 -17.79 9.34 -6.85
CA ASP A 174 -18.44 9.17 -8.15
C ASP A 174 -17.60 9.78 -9.29
N ALA A 175 -17.04 10.97 -9.08
CA ALA A 175 -16.14 11.61 -10.03
C ALA A 175 -14.86 10.78 -10.23
N ASN A 176 -14.29 10.28 -9.14
CA ASN A 176 -13.08 9.47 -9.17
C ASN A 176 -13.31 8.12 -9.88
N ALA A 177 -14.41 7.42 -9.56
CA ALA A 177 -14.78 6.19 -10.24
C ALA A 177 -15.05 6.42 -11.74
N ALA A 178 -15.69 7.55 -12.11
CA ALA A 178 -15.91 7.90 -13.51
C ALA A 178 -14.59 8.18 -14.26
N ALA A 179 -13.64 8.85 -13.62
CA ALA A 179 -12.30 9.08 -14.19
C ALA A 179 -11.53 7.77 -14.34
N ALA A 180 -11.55 6.90 -13.32
CA ALA A 180 -10.91 5.59 -13.37
C ALA A 180 -11.48 4.69 -14.48
N LYS A 181 -12.81 4.70 -14.71
CA LYS A 181 -13.45 3.97 -15.83
C LYS A 181 -12.97 4.44 -17.21
N LYS A 182 -12.62 5.72 -17.36
CA LYS A 182 -12.05 6.26 -18.61
C LYS A 182 -10.60 5.84 -18.80
N GLU A 183 -9.83 5.82 -17.72
CA GLU A 183 -8.41 5.46 -17.72
C GLU A 183 -8.19 3.95 -17.94
N PHE A 184 -9.03 3.12 -17.31
CA PHE A 184 -8.99 1.65 -17.32
C PHE A 184 -10.27 1.05 -17.92
N PRO A 185 -10.48 1.15 -19.24
CA PRO A 185 -11.72 0.70 -19.87
C PRO A 185 -11.95 -0.81 -19.77
N SER A 186 -10.93 -1.62 -19.47
CA SER A 186 -11.12 -3.05 -19.19
C SER A 186 -11.79 -3.32 -17.85
N ALA A 187 -11.59 -2.45 -16.86
CA ALA A 187 -12.04 -2.63 -15.49
C ALA A 187 -13.51 -2.23 -15.36
N ARG A 188 -14.39 -3.22 -15.23
CA ARG A 188 -15.85 -3.01 -15.17
C ARG A 188 -16.31 -2.76 -13.75
N ASP A 189 -17.47 -2.13 -13.62
CA ASP A 189 -18.13 -1.98 -12.33
C ASP A 189 -18.35 -3.35 -11.68
N ALA A 190 -17.81 -3.52 -10.48
CA ALA A 190 -17.83 -4.77 -9.73
C ALA A 190 -18.46 -4.60 -8.33
N GLY A 191 -19.24 -3.52 -8.16
CA GLY A 191 -19.97 -3.21 -6.95
C GLY A 191 -19.18 -2.37 -5.95
N LEU A 192 -19.74 -2.27 -4.76
CA LEU A 192 -19.24 -1.44 -3.67
C LEU A 192 -19.26 -2.21 -2.35
N ASN A 193 -18.42 -1.78 -1.42
CA ASN A 193 -18.44 -2.20 -0.04
C ASN A 193 -18.66 -0.95 0.82
N GLU A 194 -19.83 -0.83 1.44
CA GLU A 194 -20.19 0.37 2.22
C GLU A 194 -19.43 0.46 3.53
N ASP A 195 -19.28 -0.68 4.23
CA ASP A 195 -18.60 -0.76 5.52
C ASP A 195 -17.14 -0.34 5.38
N LEU A 196 -16.45 -0.86 4.36
CA LEU A 196 -15.07 -0.50 4.04
C LEU A 196 -14.95 0.74 3.14
N ARG A 197 -16.07 1.35 2.70
CA ARG A 197 -16.10 2.49 1.77
C ARG A 197 -15.21 2.30 0.53
N LEU A 198 -15.42 1.19 -0.17
CA LEU A 198 -14.69 0.85 -1.39
C LEU A 198 -15.63 0.83 -2.59
N VAL A 199 -15.16 1.35 -3.72
CA VAL A 199 -15.77 1.15 -5.04
C VAL A 199 -14.85 0.25 -5.85
N TYR A 200 -15.39 -0.81 -6.44
CA TYR A 200 -14.61 -1.78 -7.17
C TYR A 200 -14.79 -1.65 -8.68
N LEU A 201 -13.67 -1.51 -9.38
CA LEU A 201 -13.54 -1.67 -10.82
C LEU A 201 -12.61 -2.85 -11.10
N SER A 202 -13.08 -3.87 -11.81
CA SER A 202 -12.31 -5.10 -12.00
C SER A 202 -12.43 -5.68 -13.41
N SER A 203 -11.29 -6.10 -13.95
CA SER A 203 -11.19 -6.84 -15.21
C SER A 203 -11.14 -8.36 -14.99
N PHE A 204 -11.06 -8.80 -13.73
CA PHE A 204 -10.94 -10.20 -13.35
C PHE A 204 -12.27 -10.94 -13.47
N ASN A 205 -12.18 -12.28 -13.45
CA ASN A 205 -13.37 -13.12 -13.37
C ASN A 205 -14.21 -12.78 -12.12
N PRO A 206 -15.53 -12.55 -12.25
CA PRO A 206 -16.38 -12.16 -11.13
C PRO A 206 -16.31 -13.11 -9.92
N LYS A 207 -16.26 -14.43 -10.13
CA LYS A 207 -16.20 -15.39 -9.03
C LYS A 207 -14.85 -15.37 -8.31
N SER A 208 -13.76 -15.29 -9.07
CA SER A 208 -12.41 -15.15 -8.48
C SER A 208 -12.29 -13.86 -7.68
N PHE A 209 -12.94 -12.80 -8.18
CA PHE A 209 -13.01 -11.51 -7.51
C PHE A 209 -13.91 -11.52 -6.27
N ASP A 210 -15.05 -12.22 -6.29
CA ASP A 210 -15.92 -12.39 -5.11
C ASP A 210 -15.17 -13.05 -3.94
N ALA A 211 -14.35 -14.06 -4.23
CA ALA A 211 -13.49 -14.67 -3.22
C ALA A 211 -12.46 -13.65 -2.68
N ALA A 212 -11.86 -12.84 -3.55
CA ALA A 212 -10.91 -11.80 -3.11
C ALA A 212 -11.60 -10.72 -2.25
N LYS A 213 -12.83 -10.30 -2.57
CA LYS A 213 -13.61 -9.38 -1.74
C LYS A 213 -13.85 -9.94 -0.33
N ALA A 214 -14.16 -11.23 -0.21
CA ALA A 214 -14.35 -11.86 1.09
C ALA A 214 -13.04 -11.87 1.92
N GLU A 215 -11.88 -12.01 1.28
CA GLU A 215 -10.57 -11.85 1.95
C GLU A 215 -10.32 -10.41 2.39
N ILE A 216 -10.68 -9.41 1.57
CA ILE A 216 -10.61 -7.99 1.95
C ILE A 216 -11.51 -7.69 3.16
N ASP A 217 -12.71 -8.26 3.21
CA ASP A 217 -13.61 -8.14 4.38
C ASP A 217 -13.00 -8.77 5.64
N LEU A 218 -12.33 -9.92 5.48
CA LEU A 218 -11.63 -10.58 6.59
C LEU A 218 -10.48 -9.72 7.12
N ILE A 219 -9.66 -9.15 6.23
CA ILE A 219 -8.54 -8.27 6.62
C ILE A 219 -9.07 -6.99 7.27
N GLY A 220 -10.15 -6.42 6.74
CA GLY A 220 -10.81 -5.23 7.30
C GLY A 220 -11.23 -5.46 8.75
N ARG A 221 -11.97 -6.55 9.01
CA ARG A 221 -12.38 -6.94 10.36
C ARG A 221 -11.19 -7.19 11.29
N TRP A 222 -10.18 -7.93 10.81
CA TRP A 222 -8.95 -8.15 11.60
C TRP A 222 -8.27 -6.84 11.97
N ALA A 223 -8.18 -5.88 11.05
CA ALA A 223 -7.53 -4.61 11.29
C ALA A 223 -8.34 -3.75 12.29
N GLU A 224 -9.68 -3.77 12.23
CA GLU A 224 -10.55 -3.13 13.22
C GLU A 224 -10.40 -3.76 14.61
N ASP A 225 -10.35 -5.08 14.69
CA ASP A 225 -10.23 -5.83 15.95
C ASP A 225 -8.86 -5.71 16.61
N VAL A 226 -7.79 -5.55 15.82
CA VAL A 226 -6.40 -5.61 16.32
C VAL A 226 -5.73 -4.24 16.34
N LEU A 227 -5.90 -3.42 15.31
CA LEU A 227 -5.14 -2.17 15.14
C LEU A 227 -5.99 -0.93 15.39
N PHE A 228 -7.21 -0.88 14.85
CA PHE A 228 -8.03 0.33 14.82
C PHE A 228 -9.21 0.27 15.79
N THR A 229 -8.95 -0.20 17.01
CA THR A 229 -9.99 -0.56 17.99
C THR A 229 -10.74 0.62 18.61
N ASP A 230 -10.25 1.84 18.43
CA ASP A 230 -10.78 3.08 19.00
C ASP A 230 -11.59 3.93 17.99
N VAL A 231 -11.96 3.36 16.83
CA VAL A 231 -12.71 4.07 15.78
C VAL A 231 -14.22 4.04 16.07
N SER A 232 -14.82 5.21 16.30
CA SER A 232 -16.28 5.33 16.41
C SER A 232 -16.97 5.28 15.04
N PRO A 233 -18.24 4.85 14.96
CA PRO A 233 -19.02 4.90 13.71
C PRO A 233 -19.08 6.30 13.09
N GLU A 234 -19.13 7.37 13.91
CA GLU A 234 -19.11 8.75 13.43
C GLU A 234 -17.75 9.11 12.81
N ALA A 235 -16.64 8.67 13.41
CA ALA A 235 -15.32 8.89 12.84
C ALA A 235 -15.16 8.14 11.51
N ALA A 236 -15.54 6.86 11.46
CA ALA A 236 -15.55 6.05 10.24
C ALA A 236 -16.47 6.66 9.16
N ALA A 237 -17.58 7.29 9.58
CA ALA A 237 -18.50 7.96 8.68
C ALA A 237 -17.88 9.17 7.93
N ASN A 238 -16.69 9.62 8.32
CA ASN A 238 -15.96 10.70 7.66
C ASN A 238 -14.78 10.20 6.81
N ASP A 239 -14.52 8.90 6.74
CA ASP A 239 -13.44 8.35 5.92
C ASP A 239 -13.71 8.51 4.42
N ALA A 240 -12.68 8.86 3.65
CA ALA A 240 -12.81 8.90 2.20
C ALA A 240 -13.07 7.51 1.60
N TRP A 241 -13.89 7.50 0.55
CA TRP A 241 -14.04 6.32 -0.31
C TRP A 241 -12.77 6.11 -1.12
N ALA A 242 -12.32 4.86 -1.19
CA ALA A 242 -11.24 4.48 -2.11
C ALA A 242 -11.81 3.80 -3.35
N VAL A 243 -11.31 4.20 -4.52
CA VAL A 243 -11.61 3.53 -5.79
C VAL A 243 -10.56 2.45 -6.01
N VAL A 244 -10.97 1.19 -5.92
CA VAL A 244 -10.16 0.01 -6.16
C VAL A 244 -10.25 -0.36 -7.63
N ILE A 245 -9.10 -0.44 -8.28
CA ILE A 245 -8.94 -0.63 -9.71
C ILE A 245 -8.06 -1.85 -9.90
N LEU A 246 -8.64 -2.89 -10.48
CA LEU A 246 -8.02 -4.18 -10.74
C LEU A 246 -8.04 -4.42 -12.26
N PRO A 247 -7.16 -3.73 -13.01
CA PRO A 247 -7.21 -3.73 -14.46
C PRO A 247 -6.60 -5.01 -15.04
N ASN A 248 -6.72 -5.21 -16.35
CA ASN A 248 -5.95 -6.26 -17.01
C ASN A 248 -4.44 -5.92 -16.99
N ARG A 249 -3.60 -6.94 -17.23
CA ARG A 249 -2.14 -6.78 -17.22
C ARG A 249 -1.64 -5.65 -18.11
N LYS A 250 -2.14 -5.54 -19.35
CA LYS A 250 -1.70 -4.52 -20.31
C LYS A 250 -1.97 -3.11 -19.79
N GLU A 251 -3.16 -2.87 -19.28
CA GLU A 251 -3.54 -1.56 -18.72
C GLU A 251 -2.78 -1.27 -17.43
N PHE A 252 -2.55 -2.28 -16.57
CA PHE A 252 -1.70 -2.17 -15.39
C PHE A 252 -0.29 -1.71 -15.76
N LEU A 253 0.37 -2.40 -16.69
CA LEU A 253 1.74 -2.08 -17.10
C LEU A 253 1.83 -0.67 -17.72
N ARG A 254 0.85 -0.29 -18.54
CA ARG A 254 0.78 1.06 -19.11
C ARG A 254 0.65 2.13 -18.02
N TRP A 255 -0.23 1.91 -17.03
CA TRP A 255 -0.39 2.83 -15.90
C TRP A 255 0.87 2.88 -15.03
N ALA A 256 1.47 1.73 -14.71
CA ALA A 256 2.68 1.65 -13.90
C ALA A 256 3.85 2.37 -14.60
N PHE A 257 3.98 2.19 -15.91
CA PHE A 257 4.98 2.89 -16.72
C PHE A 257 4.76 4.40 -16.71
N ALA A 258 3.52 4.86 -16.90
CA ALA A 258 3.19 6.28 -16.89
C ALA A 258 3.42 6.92 -15.51
N THR A 259 3.19 6.17 -14.44
CA THR A 259 3.26 6.67 -13.06
C THR A 259 4.68 6.66 -12.49
N TYR A 260 5.44 5.59 -12.74
CA TYR A 260 6.74 5.35 -12.09
C TYR A 260 7.93 5.31 -13.07
N GLY A 261 7.67 5.32 -14.37
CA GLY A 261 8.69 5.24 -15.42
C GLY A 261 9.33 3.85 -15.58
N GLN A 262 10.15 3.72 -16.61
CA GLN A 262 10.73 2.43 -17.04
C GLN A 262 11.70 1.81 -16.02
N VAL A 263 12.43 2.63 -15.27
CA VAL A 263 13.44 2.17 -14.30
C VAL A 263 12.80 1.45 -13.11
N ALA A 264 11.59 1.85 -12.72
CA ALA A 264 10.84 1.19 -11.65
C ALA A 264 10.30 -0.19 -12.05
N MET A 265 10.20 -0.48 -13.36
CA MET A 265 9.63 -1.73 -13.87
C MET A 265 10.68 -2.79 -14.23
N ASN A 266 11.90 -2.39 -14.63
CA ASN A 266 12.91 -3.30 -15.18
C ASN A 266 13.87 -3.94 -14.14
N ASN A 267 13.83 -3.52 -12.87
CA ASN A 267 14.79 -3.97 -11.85
C ASN A 267 14.46 -5.33 -11.20
N GLY A 268 13.60 -6.15 -11.81
CA GLY A 268 13.14 -7.42 -11.22
C GLY A 268 12.36 -7.26 -9.91
N GLN A 269 11.91 -6.03 -9.63
CA GLN A 269 11.14 -5.59 -8.45
C GLN A 269 9.97 -4.71 -8.90
N GLY A 270 9.23 -5.17 -9.92
CA GLY A 270 8.10 -4.42 -10.44
C GLY A 270 7.06 -4.14 -9.34
N ILE A 271 6.46 -2.96 -9.40
CA ILE A 271 5.37 -2.56 -8.50
C ILE A 271 4.19 -3.49 -8.73
N GLY A 272 3.72 -4.16 -7.67
CA GLY A 272 2.56 -5.05 -7.75
C GLY A 272 1.22 -4.33 -7.60
N GLY A 273 1.25 -3.17 -6.95
CA GLY A 273 0.13 -2.25 -6.82
C GLY A 273 0.58 -0.94 -6.19
N SER A 274 -0.33 0.02 -6.13
CA SER A 274 -0.14 1.22 -5.32
C SER A 274 -1.47 1.81 -4.88
N TYR A 275 -1.52 2.23 -3.63
CA TYR A 275 -2.50 3.15 -3.10
C TYR A 275 -1.96 4.58 -3.11
N SER A 276 -2.59 5.44 -3.91
CA SER A 276 -2.43 6.89 -3.83
C SER A 276 -3.40 7.44 -2.80
N HIS A 277 -2.86 7.94 -1.68
CA HIS A 277 -3.70 8.56 -0.65
C HIS A 277 -4.39 9.80 -1.21
N ASP A 278 -3.68 10.70 -1.87
CA ASP A 278 -4.27 11.96 -2.35
C ASP A 278 -5.42 11.71 -3.32
N ASP A 279 -5.23 10.81 -4.31
CA ASP A 279 -6.28 10.45 -5.28
C ASP A 279 -7.32 9.49 -4.71
N LYS A 280 -7.07 8.89 -3.53
CA LYS A 280 -7.85 7.79 -2.95
C LYS A 280 -8.07 6.63 -3.95
N ARG A 281 -7.02 6.29 -4.71
CA ARG A 281 -7.04 5.21 -5.70
C ARG A 281 -6.13 4.08 -5.28
N LEU A 282 -6.64 2.86 -5.34
CA LEU A 282 -5.85 1.64 -5.24
C LEU A 282 -5.80 0.99 -6.61
N VAL A 283 -4.61 0.80 -7.18
CA VAL A 283 -4.42 0.02 -8.42
C VAL A 283 -3.57 -1.20 -8.10
N ALA A 284 -4.04 -2.41 -8.42
CA ALA A 284 -3.25 -3.64 -8.20
C ALA A 284 -3.33 -4.60 -9.40
N GLN A 285 -2.24 -5.32 -9.66
CA GLN A 285 -2.13 -6.24 -10.80
C GLN A 285 -2.73 -7.63 -10.55
N ASP A 286 -3.06 -7.94 -9.30
CA ASP A 286 -3.48 -9.27 -8.85
C ASP A 286 -4.59 -9.21 -7.81
N LEU A 287 -5.19 -10.37 -7.54
CA LEU A 287 -6.20 -10.59 -6.51
C LEU A 287 -5.59 -11.11 -5.19
N GLY A 288 -4.27 -11.09 -5.06
CA GLY A 288 -3.51 -11.73 -4.00
C GLY A 288 -2.72 -10.71 -3.16
N SER A 289 -1.42 -10.97 -2.98
CA SER A 289 -0.59 -10.22 -2.05
C SER A 289 -0.60 -8.72 -2.30
N SER A 290 -0.54 -8.28 -3.57
CA SER A 290 -0.47 -6.85 -3.88
C SER A 290 -1.79 -6.16 -3.53
N PHE A 291 -2.93 -6.77 -3.84
CA PHE A 291 -4.22 -6.19 -3.48
C PHE A 291 -4.40 -6.09 -1.96
N ARG A 292 -4.02 -7.13 -1.21
CA ARG A 292 -4.05 -7.12 0.26
C ARG A 292 -3.15 -6.03 0.85
N HIS A 293 -1.93 -5.91 0.33
CA HIS A 293 -0.96 -4.90 0.74
C HIS A 293 -1.52 -3.49 0.58
N GLU A 294 -1.99 -3.15 -0.63
CA GLU A 294 -2.50 -1.82 -0.91
C GLU A 294 -3.81 -1.53 -0.19
N PHE A 295 -4.64 -2.54 0.06
CA PHE A 295 -5.84 -2.37 0.86
C PHE A 295 -5.50 -1.99 2.31
N MET A 296 -4.47 -2.60 2.89
CA MET A 296 -4.02 -2.23 4.23
C MET A 296 -3.48 -0.78 4.27
N HIS A 297 -2.88 -0.29 3.17
CA HIS A 297 -2.55 1.13 3.05
C HIS A 297 -3.80 2.02 3.15
N VAL A 298 -4.92 1.64 2.50
CA VAL A 298 -6.20 2.38 2.62
C VAL A 298 -6.60 2.53 4.08
N LEU A 299 -6.61 1.42 4.83
CA LEU A 299 -7.05 1.42 6.22
C LEU A 299 -6.09 2.21 7.13
N HIS A 300 -4.78 2.01 6.94
CA HIS A 300 -3.76 2.70 7.74
C HIS A 300 -3.76 4.21 7.50
N TRP A 301 -3.95 4.64 6.24
CA TRP A 301 -4.07 6.07 5.92
C TRP A 301 -5.33 6.70 6.52
N ARG A 302 -6.44 5.98 6.58
CA ARG A 302 -7.64 6.47 7.27
C ARG A 302 -7.38 6.72 8.75
N ASP A 303 -6.67 5.82 9.42
CA ASP A 303 -6.27 6.03 10.81
C ASP A 303 -5.33 7.25 10.95
N CYS A 304 -4.31 7.35 10.09
CA CYS A 304 -3.41 8.50 10.02
C CYS A 304 -4.19 9.83 9.88
N THR A 305 -5.15 9.88 8.94
CA THR A 305 -6.01 11.04 8.71
C THR A 305 -6.85 11.38 9.94
N ARG A 306 -7.52 10.39 10.56
CA ARG A 306 -8.34 10.63 11.76
C ARG A 306 -7.53 11.21 12.91
N ARG A 307 -6.31 10.70 13.12
CA ARG A 307 -5.42 11.15 14.19
C ARG A 307 -4.65 12.43 13.84
N GLY A 308 -4.50 12.75 12.55
CA GLY A 308 -3.57 13.76 12.09
C GLY A 308 -2.11 13.38 12.34
N GLN A 309 -1.79 12.08 12.22
CA GLN A 309 -0.46 11.53 12.47
C GLN A 309 0.15 11.04 11.16
N MET A 310 1.43 11.36 10.94
CA MET A 310 2.18 10.83 9.80
C MET A 310 3.18 9.77 10.24
N HIS A 311 2.72 8.53 10.18
CA HIS A 311 3.53 7.39 10.60
C HIS A 311 4.76 7.22 9.68
N PRO A 312 5.91 6.77 10.22
CA PRO A 312 7.10 6.57 9.42
C PRO A 312 6.92 5.35 8.50
N ILE A 313 7.70 5.34 7.42
CA ILE A 313 7.59 4.34 6.34
C ILE A 313 7.68 2.90 6.83
N TRP A 314 8.48 2.62 7.87
CA TRP A 314 8.62 1.25 8.38
C TRP A 314 7.32 0.73 9.00
N VAL A 315 6.51 1.60 9.61
CA VAL A 315 5.19 1.23 10.14
C VAL A 315 4.23 0.99 8.98
N MET A 316 4.19 1.91 8.01
CA MET A 316 3.32 1.81 6.84
C MET A 316 3.58 0.51 6.05
N GLU A 317 4.80 0.32 5.55
CA GLU A 317 5.16 -0.84 4.73
C GLU A 317 5.15 -2.14 5.55
N GLY A 318 5.54 -2.08 6.83
CA GLY A 318 5.55 -3.25 7.70
C GLY A 318 4.16 -3.78 8.02
N LEU A 319 3.18 -2.90 8.30
CA LEU A 319 1.78 -3.31 8.52
C LEU A 319 1.14 -3.81 7.22
N CYS A 320 1.39 -3.13 6.09
CA CYS A 320 0.83 -3.54 4.82
C CYS A 320 1.37 -4.88 4.33
N SER A 321 2.67 -5.12 4.52
CA SER A 321 3.27 -6.42 4.20
C SER A 321 2.94 -7.53 5.19
N LEU A 322 2.42 -7.22 6.39
CA LEU A 322 2.03 -8.23 7.38
C LEU A 322 0.83 -9.06 6.89
N VAL A 323 -0.13 -8.43 6.23
CA VAL A 323 -1.36 -9.08 5.75
C VAL A 323 -1.20 -9.71 4.36
N GLU A 324 -0.03 -9.57 3.73
CA GLU A 324 0.30 -10.24 2.46
C GLU A 324 0.21 -11.76 2.59
N ASP A 325 0.53 -12.33 3.75
CA ASP A 325 0.42 -13.75 4.01
C ASP A 325 -0.20 -13.97 5.39
N TYR A 326 -1.27 -14.75 5.42
CA TYR A 326 -1.95 -15.13 6.65
C TYR A 326 -2.45 -16.57 6.55
N ASP A 327 -2.71 -17.13 7.72
CA ASP A 327 -3.47 -18.36 7.91
C ASP A 327 -4.77 -18.04 8.65
N LEU A 328 -5.66 -19.02 8.72
CA LEU A 328 -6.85 -18.96 9.56
C LEU A 328 -6.63 -19.87 10.76
N ASP A 329 -6.96 -19.37 11.96
CA ASP A 329 -7.08 -20.22 13.14
C ASP A 329 -8.32 -21.14 13.03
N PRO A 330 -8.49 -22.13 13.93
CA PRO A 330 -9.65 -23.03 13.90
C PRO A 330 -11.01 -22.32 13.99
N GLU A 331 -11.04 -21.10 14.54
CA GLU A 331 -12.22 -20.24 14.64
C GLU A 331 -12.45 -19.38 13.39
N GLY A 332 -11.56 -19.47 12.39
CA GLY A 332 -11.64 -18.73 11.13
C GLY A 332 -11.10 -17.30 11.21
N LYS A 333 -10.36 -16.94 12.26
CA LYS A 333 -9.74 -15.62 12.39
C LYS A 333 -8.40 -15.57 11.68
N LEU A 334 -8.10 -14.40 11.12
CA LEU A 334 -6.83 -14.14 10.45
C LEU A 334 -5.68 -14.14 11.45
N VAL A 335 -4.66 -14.95 11.18
CA VAL A 335 -3.38 -14.98 11.88
C VAL A 335 -2.27 -14.67 10.88
N PRO A 336 -1.50 -13.57 11.05
CA PRO A 336 -0.38 -13.28 10.17
C PRO A 336 0.63 -14.44 10.11
N ALA A 337 1.07 -14.81 8.91
CA ALA A 337 1.88 -15.99 8.69
C ALA A 337 3.34 -15.65 8.34
N THR A 338 4.25 -16.60 8.54
CA THR A 338 5.60 -16.52 7.98
C THR A 338 5.58 -16.61 6.46
N SER A 339 6.55 -16.00 5.78
CA SER A 339 6.68 -16.09 4.32
C SER A 339 8.13 -16.02 3.86
N TRP A 340 8.35 -15.94 2.54
CA TRP A 340 9.68 -15.72 1.95
C TRP A 340 10.36 -14.45 2.48
N ARG A 341 9.59 -13.46 2.96
CA ARG A 341 10.12 -12.29 3.66
C ARG A 341 10.73 -12.67 5.01
N SER A 342 10.09 -13.56 5.78
CA SER A 342 10.68 -14.11 7.01
C SER A 342 11.99 -14.84 6.71
N ASN A 343 12.06 -15.61 5.63
CA ASN A 343 13.31 -16.26 5.21
C ASN A 343 14.41 -15.24 4.87
N THR A 344 14.04 -14.12 4.24
CA THR A 344 14.98 -13.01 3.98
C THR A 344 15.56 -12.46 5.28
N VAL A 345 14.73 -12.24 6.31
CA VAL A 345 15.20 -11.80 7.64
C VAL A 345 16.10 -12.85 8.29
N LYS A 346 15.76 -14.14 8.19
CA LYS A 346 16.63 -15.23 8.67
C LYS A 346 18.00 -15.23 7.98
N ARG A 347 18.05 -15.00 6.66
CA ARG A 347 19.30 -14.87 5.90
C ARG A 347 20.11 -13.67 6.37
N LEU A 348 19.48 -12.52 6.60
CA LEU A 348 20.14 -11.32 7.13
C LEU A 348 20.71 -11.56 8.53
N GLU A 349 19.97 -12.22 9.42
CA GLU A 349 20.45 -12.56 10.76
C GLU A 349 21.63 -13.53 10.69
N LYS A 350 21.56 -14.58 9.87
CA LYS A 350 22.65 -15.54 9.67
C LYS A 350 23.92 -14.85 9.13
N ALA A 351 23.76 -13.83 8.29
CA ALA A 351 24.86 -13.05 7.73
C ALA A 351 25.36 -11.93 8.67
N GLY A 352 24.76 -11.74 9.85
CA GLY A 352 25.10 -10.64 10.76
C GLY A 352 24.71 -9.25 10.23
N LEU A 353 23.83 -9.19 9.22
CA LEU A 353 23.39 -7.97 8.55
C LEU A 353 22.02 -7.45 9.04
N LEU A 354 21.35 -8.18 9.93
CA LEU A 354 20.06 -7.75 10.46
C LEU A 354 20.22 -6.46 11.27
N MET A 355 19.44 -5.43 10.93
CA MET A 355 19.54 -4.12 11.56
C MET A 355 18.99 -4.17 13.00
N GLN A 356 19.50 -3.32 13.89
CA GLN A 356 18.86 -3.09 15.18
C GLN A 356 17.50 -2.41 15.01
N ILE A 357 16.54 -2.73 15.88
CA ILE A 357 15.15 -2.24 15.78
C ILE A 357 15.12 -0.72 15.71
N GLU A 358 15.76 -0.04 16.66
CA GLU A 358 15.81 1.42 16.77
C GLU A 358 16.44 2.09 15.54
N LYS A 359 17.38 1.42 14.86
CA LYS A 359 17.99 1.95 13.65
C LYS A 359 17.04 1.86 12.47
N LEU A 360 16.29 0.76 12.34
CA LEU A 360 15.27 0.61 11.30
C LEU A 360 14.15 1.62 11.50
N CYS A 361 13.66 1.75 12.74
CA CYS A 361 12.56 2.65 13.09
C CYS A 361 12.88 4.13 12.86
N ALA A 362 14.16 4.51 12.90
CA ALA A 362 14.63 5.87 12.68
C ALA A 362 15.00 6.17 11.21
N LEU A 363 14.88 5.20 10.29
CA LEU A 363 15.24 5.44 8.88
C LEU A 363 14.27 6.42 8.22
N PRO A 364 14.79 7.47 7.56
CA PRO A 364 13.96 8.31 6.70
C PRO A 364 13.53 7.54 5.45
N ARG A 365 12.42 7.98 4.84
CA ARG A 365 11.79 7.31 3.69
C ARG A 365 12.75 7.07 2.53
N ASP A 366 13.55 8.06 2.16
CA ASP A 366 14.53 7.95 1.06
C ASP A 366 15.52 6.80 1.31
N ARG A 367 16.03 6.65 2.54
CA ARG A 367 16.99 5.59 2.90
C ARG A 367 16.33 4.22 3.00
N PHE A 368 15.10 4.16 3.47
CA PHE A 368 14.32 2.92 3.49
C PHE A 368 14.06 2.39 2.07
N MET A 369 13.80 3.30 1.12
CA MET A 369 13.42 2.97 -0.25
C MET A 369 14.60 2.72 -1.22
N THR A 370 15.78 3.32 -1.02
CA THR A 370 16.86 3.34 -2.04
C THR A 370 17.93 2.26 -1.89
N GLY A 371 18.06 1.62 -0.72
CA GLY A 371 19.12 0.65 -0.46
C GLY A 371 18.76 -0.79 -0.85
N ARG A 372 17.96 -1.43 -0.01
CA ARG A 372 17.46 -2.81 -0.18
C ARG A 372 15.99 -2.86 0.24
N PRO A 373 15.07 -2.23 -0.51
CA PRO A 373 13.69 -2.03 -0.07
C PRO A 373 13.02 -3.34 0.34
N LEU A 374 13.15 -4.41 -0.46
CA LEU A 374 12.59 -5.73 -0.09
C LEU A 374 13.09 -6.27 1.26
N ALA A 375 14.37 -6.04 1.60
CA ALA A 375 14.93 -6.44 2.88
C ALA A 375 14.43 -5.57 4.03
N MET A 376 14.25 -4.26 3.79
CA MET A 376 13.67 -3.34 4.77
C MET A 376 12.21 -3.70 5.07
N TYR A 377 11.44 -4.00 4.03
CA TYR A 377 10.05 -4.44 4.14
C TYR A 377 9.98 -5.75 4.91
N ALA A 378 10.84 -6.70 4.54
CA ALA A 378 10.91 -7.99 5.22
C ALA A 378 11.22 -7.84 6.72
N GLN A 379 12.17 -6.98 7.09
CA GLN A 379 12.49 -6.74 8.50
C GLN A 379 11.32 -6.04 9.23
N ALA A 380 10.75 -4.99 8.65
CA ALA A 380 9.61 -4.27 9.24
C ALA A 380 8.40 -5.19 9.46
N ARG A 381 8.01 -5.96 8.44
CA ARG A 381 6.98 -7.01 8.52
C ARG A 381 7.24 -7.97 9.69
N THR A 382 8.48 -8.44 9.79
CA THR A 382 8.86 -9.47 10.75
C THR A 382 8.87 -8.94 12.19
N LEU A 383 9.03 -7.63 12.40
CA LEU A 383 8.82 -7.00 13.71
C LEU A 383 7.34 -7.00 14.11
N PHE A 384 6.43 -6.71 13.20
CA PHE A 384 5.00 -6.82 13.49
C PHE A 384 4.55 -8.27 13.65
N LEU A 385 5.13 -9.19 12.89
CA LEU A 385 4.89 -10.62 13.10
C LEU A 385 5.37 -11.07 14.48
N PHE A 386 6.53 -10.60 14.94
CA PHE A 386 7.03 -10.87 16.30
C PHE A 386 6.10 -10.33 17.39
N LEU A 387 5.55 -9.12 17.21
CA LEU A 387 4.54 -8.58 18.13
C LEU A 387 3.23 -9.39 18.07
N SER A 388 2.82 -9.83 16.88
CA SER A 388 1.62 -10.64 16.68
C SER A 388 1.73 -11.99 17.39
N ASP A 389 2.86 -12.67 17.24
CA ASP A 389 3.17 -13.96 17.88
C ASP A 389 3.10 -13.89 19.41
N GLN A 390 3.36 -12.72 19.99
CA GLN A 390 3.26 -12.48 21.44
C GLN A 390 1.90 -11.94 21.90
N GLY A 391 0.94 -11.74 20.99
CA GLY A 391 -0.32 -11.07 21.31
C GLY A 391 -0.16 -9.59 21.70
N LYS A 392 0.92 -8.95 21.23
CA LYS A 392 1.31 -7.58 21.59
C LYS A 392 1.17 -6.58 20.45
N LEU A 393 0.75 -6.99 19.25
CA LEU A 393 0.60 -6.10 18.09
C LEU A 393 -0.39 -4.96 18.35
N GLY A 394 -1.62 -5.27 18.76
CA GLY A 394 -2.62 -4.25 19.07
C GLY A 394 -2.22 -3.33 20.24
N PRO A 395 -1.78 -3.88 21.40
CA PRO A 395 -1.25 -3.06 22.48
C PRO A 395 -0.10 -2.14 22.07
N TRP A 396 0.81 -2.63 21.22
CA TRP A 396 1.90 -1.82 20.67
C TRP A 396 1.37 -0.68 19.79
N TYR A 397 0.45 -0.97 18.88
CA TYR A 397 -0.08 0.04 17.96
C TYR A 397 -0.85 1.13 18.70
N ALA A 398 -1.72 0.74 19.65
CA ALA A 398 -2.43 1.68 20.52
C ALA A 398 -1.45 2.58 21.31
N LYS A 399 -0.41 1.99 21.91
CA LYS A 399 0.58 2.76 22.68
C LYS A 399 1.41 3.69 21.80
N TYR A 400 1.76 3.22 20.61
CA TYR A 400 2.47 4.01 19.61
C TYR A 400 1.65 5.23 19.19
N CYS A 401 0.38 5.06 18.81
CA CYS A 401 -0.51 6.16 18.43
C CYS A 401 -0.75 7.15 19.59
N GLU A 402 -0.89 6.66 20.83
CA GLU A 402 -1.03 7.50 22.04
C GLU A 402 0.21 8.39 22.27
N THR A 403 1.41 7.86 22.00
CA THR A 403 2.69 8.50 22.33
C THR A 403 3.42 9.10 21.13
N PHE A 404 2.79 9.08 19.96
CA PHE A 404 3.39 9.44 18.67
C PHE A 404 4.09 10.80 18.66
N GLU A 405 3.50 11.85 19.27
CA GLU A 405 4.12 13.18 19.32
C GLU A 405 5.47 13.21 20.05
N LYS A 406 5.66 12.31 21.03
CA LYS A 406 6.87 12.22 21.85
C LYS A 406 7.92 11.33 21.19
N ASP A 407 7.47 10.21 20.61
CA ASP A 407 8.32 9.27 19.89
C ASP A 407 7.65 8.78 18.60
N PRO A 408 7.87 9.51 17.47
CA PRO A 408 7.35 9.10 16.17
C PRO A 408 7.96 7.80 15.64
N THR A 409 9.05 7.31 16.25
CA THR A 409 9.72 6.09 15.80
C THR A 409 9.01 4.82 16.29
N GLY A 410 8.28 4.90 17.41
CA GLY A 410 7.60 3.78 18.07
C GLY A 410 8.52 2.88 18.90
N VAL A 411 9.78 3.25 19.11
CA VAL A 411 10.74 2.50 19.94
C VAL A 411 10.29 2.46 21.40
N ALA A 412 9.83 3.58 21.95
CA ALA A 412 9.32 3.65 23.32
C ALA A 412 8.06 2.78 23.51
N ALA A 413 7.24 2.62 22.45
CA ALA A 413 6.09 1.73 22.50
C ALA A 413 6.50 0.25 22.60
N PHE A 414 7.61 -0.16 21.96
CA PHE A 414 8.17 -1.50 22.16
C PHE A 414 8.58 -1.73 23.61
N GLU A 415 9.34 -0.80 24.19
CA GLU A 415 9.82 -0.93 25.58
C GLU A 415 8.66 -0.97 26.58
N ALA A 416 7.64 -0.12 26.37
CA ALA A 416 6.47 -0.05 27.22
C ALA A 416 5.62 -1.34 27.18
N VAL A 417 5.42 -1.92 26.00
CA VAL A 417 4.50 -3.05 25.81
C VAL A 417 5.14 -4.41 26.05
N LEU A 418 6.45 -4.52 25.78
CA LEU A 418 7.25 -5.73 26.04
C LEU A 418 7.95 -5.70 27.41
N GLU A 419 7.84 -4.59 28.14
CA GLU A 419 8.35 -4.41 29.50
C GLU A 419 9.85 -4.71 29.63
N LYS A 420 10.61 -4.38 28.58
CA LYS A 420 12.03 -4.68 28.45
C LYS A 420 12.76 -3.51 27.78
N PRO A 421 14.04 -3.27 28.12
CA PRO A 421 14.84 -2.29 27.40
C PRO A 421 15.07 -2.74 25.95
N ILE A 422 15.17 -1.79 25.01
CA ILE A 422 15.30 -2.05 23.57
C ILE A 422 16.48 -2.97 23.22
N LYS A 423 17.56 -2.93 24.02
CA LYS A 423 18.70 -3.84 23.88
C LYS A 423 18.29 -5.31 24.09
N GLN A 424 17.48 -5.59 25.10
CA GLN A 424 16.98 -6.94 25.36
C GLN A 424 15.95 -7.34 24.30
N ILE A 425 15.09 -6.42 23.88
CA ILE A 425 14.11 -6.68 22.80
C ILE A 425 14.82 -7.06 21.49
N ASN A 426 15.94 -6.41 21.15
CA ASN A 426 16.77 -6.80 20.00
C ASN A 426 17.30 -8.24 20.13
N LEU A 427 17.73 -8.67 21.33
CA LEU A 427 18.21 -10.03 21.55
C LEU A 427 17.07 -11.05 21.41
N ASP A 428 15.93 -10.75 22.03
CA ASP A 428 14.74 -11.61 21.98
C ASP A 428 14.21 -11.75 20.55
N TYR A 429 14.13 -10.64 19.82
CA TYR A 429 13.74 -10.62 18.40
C TYR A 429 14.68 -11.47 17.54
N ARG A 430 16.01 -11.33 17.71
CA ARG A 430 16.98 -12.15 16.96
C ARG A 430 16.89 -13.64 17.30
N ALA A 431 16.68 -13.97 18.58
CA ALA A 431 16.49 -15.34 19.01
C ALA A 431 15.22 -15.93 18.37
N TRP A 432 14.13 -15.17 18.38
CA TRP A 432 12.88 -15.55 17.73
C TRP A 432 13.03 -15.74 16.21
N VAL A 433 13.69 -14.80 15.52
CA VAL A 433 14.01 -14.94 14.07
C VAL A 433 14.79 -16.22 13.79
N LYS A 434 15.76 -16.59 14.64
CA LYS A 434 16.50 -17.86 14.49
C LYS A 434 15.61 -19.07 14.64
N ALA A 435 14.65 -19.02 15.56
CA ALA A 435 13.71 -20.10 15.84
C ALA A 435 12.60 -20.27 14.78
N LEU A 436 12.28 -19.24 14.00
CA LEU A 436 11.26 -19.33 12.94
C LEU A 436 11.48 -20.52 12.00
N GLN A 437 10.43 -21.22 11.63
CA GLN A 437 10.54 -22.20 10.55
C GLN A 437 10.68 -21.48 9.21
N ALA A 438 11.56 -21.99 8.35
CA ALA A 438 11.68 -21.46 7.00
C ALA A 438 10.50 -21.95 6.17
N VAL A 439 9.90 -21.05 5.39
CA VAL A 439 8.82 -21.39 4.47
C VAL A 439 9.43 -21.85 3.14
N PRO A 440 8.88 -22.85 2.45
CA PRO A 440 9.33 -23.18 1.10
C PRO A 440 9.19 -21.98 0.15
N GLU A 441 10.28 -21.58 -0.53
CA GLU A 441 10.28 -20.56 -1.59
C GLU A 441 10.20 -21.19 -2.99
N GLU A 442 10.54 -22.48 -3.07
CA GLU A 442 10.45 -23.34 -4.25
C GLU A 442 9.95 -24.71 -3.79
N ILE A 443 9.42 -25.52 -4.71
CA ILE A 443 9.13 -26.94 -4.42
C ILE A 443 10.45 -27.71 -4.57
N PRO A 444 11.08 -28.21 -3.48
CA PRO A 444 12.35 -28.91 -3.60
C PRO A 444 12.15 -30.31 -4.22
N PRO A 445 13.20 -30.90 -4.82
CA PRO A 445 13.14 -32.27 -5.30
C PRO A 445 12.65 -33.24 -4.21
N GLY A 446 11.72 -34.12 -4.56
CA GLY A 446 11.09 -35.07 -3.63
C GLY A 446 9.87 -34.54 -2.86
N ALA A 447 9.66 -33.23 -2.75
CA ALA A 447 8.47 -32.67 -2.09
C ALA A 447 7.20 -32.84 -2.95
N ALA A 448 6.04 -32.64 -2.32
CA ALA A 448 4.76 -32.75 -2.99
C ALA A 448 4.61 -31.68 -4.09
N SER A 449 4.22 -32.13 -5.28
CA SER A 449 3.97 -31.27 -6.44
C SER A 449 2.74 -31.73 -7.19
N LEU A 450 2.14 -30.82 -7.96
CA LEU A 450 1.01 -31.17 -8.83
C LEU A 450 1.39 -32.11 -9.98
N GLY A 451 2.69 -32.32 -10.24
CA GLY A 451 3.15 -33.14 -11.36
C GLY A 451 2.86 -32.56 -12.76
N ILE A 452 2.37 -31.33 -12.82
CA ILE A 452 2.15 -30.52 -14.03
C ILE A 452 3.13 -29.35 -14.06
N GLU A 453 3.31 -28.75 -15.24
CA GLU A 453 4.03 -27.49 -15.38
C GLU A 453 3.05 -26.33 -15.24
N VAL A 454 3.46 -25.33 -14.47
CA VAL A 454 2.70 -24.11 -14.25
C VAL A 454 3.58 -22.91 -14.51
N ASP A 455 3.01 -21.91 -15.16
CA ASP A 455 3.62 -20.62 -15.42
C ASP A 455 2.97 -19.53 -14.55
N TRP A 456 3.60 -18.36 -14.54
CA TRP A 456 3.04 -17.17 -13.91
C TRP A 456 1.67 -16.81 -14.49
N GLY A 457 0.74 -16.53 -13.59
CA GLY A 457 -0.59 -16.05 -13.93
C GLY A 457 -0.64 -14.59 -14.33
N GLN A 458 -1.84 -14.15 -14.69
CA GLN A 458 -2.15 -12.73 -14.90
C GLN A 458 -2.85 -12.11 -13.68
N GLY A 459 -2.50 -12.57 -12.46
CA GLY A 459 -3.02 -12.01 -11.20
C GLY A 459 -4.20 -12.75 -10.55
N GLU A 460 -4.74 -13.81 -11.17
CA GLU A 460 -5.80 -14.64 -10.56
C GLU A 460 -5.29 -15.91 -9.87
N GLY A 461 -4.16 -16.44 -10.34
CA GLY A 461 -3.63 -17.74 -9.98
C GLY A 461 -2.62 -18.27 -11.03
N PRO A 462 -1.81 -19.30 -10.70
CA PRO A 462 -0.90 -19.95 -11.65
C PRO A 462 -1.63 -20.54 -12.87
N ILE A 463 -0.99 -20.49 -14.05
CA ILE A 463 -1.55 -21.01 -15.30
C ILE A 463 -0.91 -22.37 -15.62
N VAL A 464 -1.73 -23.36 -15.97
CA VAL A 464 -1.24 -24.66 -16.43
C VAL A 464 -0.58 -24.51 -17.80
N SER A 465 0.74 -24.72 -17.88
CA SER A 465 1.50 -24.56 -19.12
C SER A 465 1.73 -25.87 -19.87
N ALA A 466 1.90 -26.97 -19.14
CA ALA A 466 1.96 -28.32 -19.71
C ALA A 466 1.45 -29.39 -18.74
N MET A 467 0.98 -30.50 -19.33
CA MET A 467 0.55 -31.70 -18.61
C MET A 467 1.31 -32.92 -19.14
N PRO A 468 2.10 -33.61 -18.30
CA PRO A 468 2.75 -34.86 -18.68
C PRO A 468 1.75 -35.95 -19.08
N ASP A 469 2.09 -36.72 -20.11
CA ASP A 469 1.21 -37.79 -20.64
C ASP A 469 0.88 -38.87 -19.60
N ARG A 470 1.76 -39.09 -18.61
CA ARG A 470 1.49 -40.01 -17.50
C ARG A 470 0.22 -39.65 -16.73
N LEU A 471 0.00 -38.36 -16.45
CA LEU A 471 -1.18 -37.87 -15.72
C LEU A 471 -2.46 -37.99 -16.55
N ARG A 472 -2.36 -37.98 -17.89
CA ARG A 472 -3.50 -38.25 -18.78
C ARG A 472 -3.90 -39.72 -18.80
N LYS A 473 -3.00 -40.63 -18.41
CA LYS A 473 -3.14 -42.09 -18.54
C LYS A 473 -3.37 -42.81 -17.21
N SER A 474 -3.12 -42.18 -16.06
CA SER A 474 -3.26 -42.79 -14.73
C SER A 474 -4.33 -42.08 -13.88
N GLY A 475 -5.41 -42.78 -13.51
CA GLY A 475 -6.42 -42.33 -12.54
C GLY A 475 -7.78 -41.93 -13.13
N PRO A 476 -8.74 -41.46 -12.30
CA PRO A 476 -9.98 -40.86 -12.78
C PRO A 476 -9.67 -39.67 -13.71
N LYS A 477 -10.54 -39.43 -14.69
CA LYS A 477 -10.31 -38.47 -15.78
C LYS A 477 -10.02 -37.06 -15.23
N ILE A 478 -8.76 -36.65 -15.25
CA ILE A 478 -8.32 -35.30 -14.89
C ILE A 478 -8.81 -34.34 -15.98
N ASP A 479 -9.81 -33.50 -15.69
CA ASP A 479 -10.30 -32.47 -16.63
C ASP A 479 -9.51 -31.16 -16.50
N LEU A 480 -8.20 -31.25 -16.29
CA LEU A 480 -7.30 -30.10 -16.37
C LEU A 480 -6.74 -29.99 -17.80
N ARG A 481 -6.48 -28.77 -18.27
CA ARG A 481 -5.96 -28.48 -19.61
C ARG A 481 -4.96 -27.34 -19.55
N LYS A 482 -4.09 -27.30 -20.57
CA LYS A 482 -3.22 -26.15 -20.81
C LYS A 482 -4.06 -24.87 -20.91
N GLY A 483 -3.64 -23.82 -20.20
CA GLY A 483 -4.32 -22.53 -20.12
C GLY A 483 -5.35 -22.41 -19.00
N ASP A 484 -5.64 -23.48 -18.27
CA ASP A 484 -6.47 -23.39 -17.06
C ASP A 484 -5.72 -22.60 -15.98
N ILE A 485 -6.45 -21.81 -15.20
CA ILE A 485 -5.91 -21.05 -14.07
C ILE A 485 -6.26 -21.77 -12.78
N ILE A 486 -5.27 -22.14 -11.98
CA ILE A 486 -5.48 -22.76 -10.68
C ILE A 486 -5.83 -21.66 -9.68
N THR A 487 -6.97 -21.79 -9.01
CA THR A 487 -7.47 -20.77 -8.07
C THR A 487 -7.56 -21.26 -6.63
N ALA A 488 -7.58 -22.58 -6.40
CA ALA A 488 -7.54 -23.14 -5.05
C ALA A 488 -7.05 -24.61 -5.03
N ILE A 489 -6.56 -25.05 -3.86
CA ILE A 489 -6.24 -26.45 -3.54
C ILE A 489 -6.93 -26.80 -2.22
N ASP A 490 -7.79 -27.82 -2.21
CA ASP A 490 -8.66 -28.19 -1.07
C ASP A 490 -9.38 -26.97 -0.45
N GLY A 491 -9.90 -26.09 -1.30
CA GLY A 491 -10.56 -24.85 -0.90
C GLY A 491 -9.63 -23.73 -0.41
N LYS A 492 -8.33 -23.98 -0.22
CA LYS A 492 -7.35 -22.92 0.10
C LYS A 492 -7.05 -22.10 -1.16
N PRO A 493 -7.26 -20.77 -1.16
CA PRO A 493 -6.96 -19.93 -2.31
C PRO A 493 -5.49 -20.04 -2.74
N VAL A 494 -5.27 -19.97 -4.06
CA VAL A 494 -3.95 -19.91 -4.67
C VAL A 494 -3.96 -18.79 -5.72
N ARG A 495 -3.41 -17.63 -5.36
CA ARG A 495 -3.40 -16.40 -6.19
C ARG A 495 -2.13 -16.24 -7.01
N ASP A 496 -1.05 -16.88 -6.58
CA ASP A 496 0.24 -16.84 -7.25
C ASP A 496 1.09 -18.11 -7.00
N ILE A 497 2.31 -18.11 -7.51
CA ILE A 497 3.26 -19.21 -7.36
C ILE A 497 3.76 -19.35 -5.91
N ALA A 498 3.94 -18.25 -5.19
CA ALA A 498 4.42 -18.29 -3.80
C ALA A 498 3.38 -18.94 -2.89
N GLU A 499 2.10 -18.59 -3.05
CA GLU A 499 0.98 -19.24 -2.39
C GLU A 499 0.84 -20.70 -2.81
N LEU A 500 1.03 -21.03 -4.09
CA LEU A 500 1.02 -22.43 -4.54
C LEU A 500 2.08 -23.26 -3.80
N VAL A 501 3.31 -22.76 -3.75
CA VAL A 501 4.43 -23.42 -3.06
C VAL A 501 4.13 -23.56 -1.57
N ARG A 502 3.61 -22.51 -0.94
CA ARG A 502 3.24 -22.51 0.48
C ARG A 502 2.16 -23.54 0.79
N VAL A 503 1.08 -23.55 0.00
CA VAL A 503 -0.04 -24.48 0.18
C VAL A 503 0.44 -25.92 -0.01
N LEU A 504 1.21 -26.20 -1.06
CA LEU A 504 1.76 -27.55 -1.32
C LEU A 504 2.76 -28.01 -0.26
N GLY A 505 3.47 -27.09 0.39
CA GLY A 505 4.40 -27.41 1.48
C GLY A 505 3.74 -28.09 2.67
N GLY A 506 2.41 -27.98 2.83
CA GLY A 506 1.64 -28.68 3.84
C GLY A 506 1.23 -30.12 3.49
N TYR A 507 1.60 -30.61 2.30
CA TYR A 507 1.19 -31.92 1.80
C TYR A 507 2.38 -32.87 1.56
N ALA A 508 2.08 -34.16 1.52
CA ALA A 508 3.01 -35.22 1.17
C ALA A 508 2.73 -35.78 -0.23
N PRO A 509 3.76 -36.24 -0.98
CA PRO A 509 3.56 -37.00 -2.20
C PRO A 509 2.63 -38.21 -1.98
N GLY A 510 1.77 -38.50 -2.95
CA GLY A 510 0.77 -39.56 -2.91
C GLY A 510 -0.58 -39.14 -2.33
N GLN A 511 -0.68 -37.96 -1.70
CA GLN A 511 -1.96 -37.45 -1.21
C GLN A 511 -2.85 -36.97 -2.37
N PRO A 512 -4.13 -37.35 -2.42
CA PRO A 512 -5.10 -36.74 -3.32
C PRO A 512 -5.51 -35.35 -2.81
N VAL A 513 -5.55 -34.37 -3.70
CA VAL A 513 -6.06 -33.01 -3.42
C VAL A 513 -7.05 -32.60 -4.50
N GLU A 514 -8.05 -31.81 -4.13
CA GLU A 514 -8.95 -31.17 -5.07
C GLU A 514 -8.35 -29.85 -5.58
N LEU A 515 -8.14 -29.75 -6.89
CA LEU A 515 -7.81 -28.50 -7.55
C LEU A 515 -9.08 -27.82 -8.02
N THR A 516 -9.26 -26.55 -7.66
CA THR A 516 -10.23 -25.67 -8.32
C THR A 516 -9.51 -24.88 -9.40
N TYR A 517 -10.08 -24.87 -10.61
CA TYR A 517 -9.52 -24.15 -11.74
C TYR A 517 -10.57 -23.36 -12.51
N ARG A 518 -10.11 -22.33 -13.21
CA ARG A 518 -10.90 -21.56 -14.18
C ARG A 518 -10.45 -21.88 -15.61
N ARG A 519 -11.44 -22.10 -16.48
CA ARG A 519 -11.28 -22.22 -17.93
C ARG A 519 -12.19 -21.22 -18.63
N GLY A 520 -11.64 -20.08 -19.03
CA GLY A 520 -12.44 -18.97 -19.58
C GLY A 520 -13.46 -18.47 -18.55
N LYS A 521 -14.76 -18.59 -18.84
CA LYS A 521 -15.83 -18.23 -17.88
C LYS A 521 -16.25 -19.38 -16.96
N LEU A 522 -15.79 -20.59 -17.24
CA LEU A 522 -16.15 -21.80 -16.48
C LEU A 522 -15.21 -21.99 -15.31
N GLN A 523 -15.74 -22.57 -14.24
CA GLN A 523 -14.96 -23.14 -13.15
C GLN A 523 -15.20 -24.64 -13.12
N GLY A 524 -14.18 -25.38 -12.72
CA GLY A 524 -14.26 -26.82 -12.49
C GLY A 524 -13.42 -27.21 -11.29
N THR A 525 -13.67 -28.40 -10.80
CA THR A 525 -12.77 -29.07 -9.86
C THR A 525 -12.25 -30.35 -10.45
N THR A 526 -11.04 -30.74 -10.07
CA THR A 526 -10.47 -32.03 -10.44
C THR A 526 -9.56 -32.53 -9.33
N THR A 527 -9.66 -33.81 -9.01
CA THR A 527 -8.77 -34.44 -8.04
C THR A 527 -7.47 -34.82 -8.71
N ILE A 528 -6.34 -34.39 -8.13
CA ILE A 528 -5.01 -34.81 -8.55
C ILE A 528 -4.30 -35.49 -7.38
N THR A 529 -3.56 -36.56 -7.67
CA THR A 529 -2.65 -37.16 -6.70
C THR A 529 -1.31 -36.45 -6.79
N LEU A 530 -0.87 -35.85 -5.70
CA LEU A 530 0.42 -35.16 -5.64
C LEU A 530 1.56 -36.15 -5.90
N VAL A 531 2.57 -35.72 -6.63
CA VAL A 531 3.74 -36.53 -6.97
C VAL A 531 5.01 -35.88 -6.44
N PRO A 532 6.08 -36.66 -6.21
CA PRO A 532 7.38 -36.08 -5.88
C PRO A 532 7.84 -35.15 -7.00
N LYS A 533 8.26 -33.93 -6.65
CA LYS A 533 8.92 -33.02 -7.59
C LYS A 533 10.20 -33.69 -8.11
N VAL A 534 10.33 -33.75 -9.42
CA VAL A 534 11.52 -34.29 -10.11
C VAL A 534 12.64 -33.28 -10.08
#